data_AF-A0A7Y2DAT6-F1
#
_entry.id   AF-A0A7Y2DAT6-F1
#
_cell.length_a   1.000
_cell.length_b   1.000
_cell.length_c   1.000
_cell.angle_alpha   90.00
_cell.angle_beta   90.00
_cell.angle_gamma   90.00
#
_symmetry.space_group_name_H-M   'P 1'
#
loop_
_entity.id
_entity.type
_entity.pdbx_description
1 polymer ?
#
loop_
_entity_poly.entity_id
_entity_poly.type
_entity_poly.pdbx_seq_one_letter_code
_entity_poly.pdbx_strand_id
1 'polypeptide(L)'
;MTLIDAERADHLYSVMPPAIEISGGSAANTLVGVASFGGRAAYIGKVRDDQLGQVFAHDIRAADVAYDVPAGEHGPATARCLI
;
A
#
# COMPACT_ATOMS: atom_id res chain seq x y z
N MET A 1 1.04 16.37 3.21
CA MET A 1 1.57 15.28 2.37
C MET A 1 2.04 15.89 1.06
N THR A 2 3.22 15.51 0.57
CA THR A 2 3.79 16.03 -0.68
C THR A 2 3.97 14.88 -1.64
N LEU A 3 3.38 14.96 -2.84
CA LEU A 3 3.63 13.99 -3.89
C LEU A 3 5.00 14.25 -4.51
N ILE A 4 5.74 13.17 -4.71
CA ILE A 4 7.07 13.18 -5.31
C ILE A 4 7.12 12.08 -6.38
N ASP A 5 7.99 12.26 -7.37
CA ASP A 5 8.25 11.24 -8.39
C ASP A 5 9.10 10.08 -7.82
N ALA A 6 9.30 9.06 -8.66
CA ALA A 6 10.02 7.84 -8.28
C ALA A 6 11.49 8.12 -7.94
N GLU A 7 12.17 8.96 -8.73
CA GLU A 7 13.58 9.31 -8.53
C GLU A 7 13.78 9.99 -7.17
N ARG A 8 12.92 10.95 -6.85
CA ARG A 8 12.97 11.62 -5.55
C ARG A 8 12.65 10.67 -4.41
N ALA A 9 11.72 9.74 -4.60
CA ALA A 9 11.41 8.73 -3.59
C ALA A 9 12.59 7.78 -3.35
N ASP A 10 13.28 7.33 -4.41
CA ASP A 10 14.46 6.46 -4.30
C ASP A 10 15.60 7.16 -3.57
N HIS A 11 15.88 8.41 -3.93
CA HIS A 11 16.89 9.21 -3.23
C HIS A 11 16.57 9.34 -1.74
N LEU A 12 15.35 9.75 -1.38
CA LEU A 12 14.97 9.90 0.02
C LEU A 12 15.01 8.58 0.79
N TYR A 13 14.59 7.48 0.17
CA TYR A 13 14.65 6.16 0.78
C TYR A 13 16.12 5.74 1.05
N SER A 14 17.04 6.01 0.13
CA SER A 14 18.46 5.66 0.29
C SER A 14 19.19 6.41 1.41
N VAL A 15 18.71 7.58 1.79
CA VAL A 15 19.28 8.40 2.88
C VAL A 15 18.47 8.31 4.17
N MET A 16 17.39 7.52 4.18
CA MET A 16 16.58 7.30 5.37
C MET A 16 17.32 6.36 6.33
N PRO A 17 17.29 6.62 7.65
CA PRO A 17 17.74 5.65 8.65
C PRO A 17 16.97 4.32 8.55
N PRO A 18 17.45 3.23 9.16
CA PRO A 18 16.73 1.96 9.20
C PRO A 18 15.26 2.15 9.63
N ALA A 19 14.34 1.59 8.86
CA ALA A 19 12.90 1.78 9.01
C ALA A 19 12.16 0.43 9.00
N ILE A 20 10.87 0.48 9.36
CA ILE A 20 9.96 -0.65 9.28
C ILE A 20 8.98 -0.36 8.15
N GLU A 21 8.74 -1.37 7.31
CA GLU A 21 7.76 -1.30 6.24
C GLU A 21 6.44 -1.92 6.73
N ILE A 22 5.35 -1.17 6.59
CA ILE A 22 4.00 -1.60 6.97
C ILE A 22 3.05 -1.12 5.88
N SER A 23 2.10 -1.97 5.49
CA SER A 23 1.02 -1.60 4.58
C SER A 23 0.22 -0.41 5.13
N GLY A 24 -0.09 0.55 4.27
CA GLY A 24 -0.73 1.80 4.66
C GLY A 24 -1.78 2.28 3.66
N GLY A 25 -1.88 3.60 3.50
CA GLY A 25 -2.88 4.24 2.65
C GLY A 25 -4.16 4.57 3.42
N SER A 26 -4.55 5.84 3.41
CA SER A 26 -5.63 6.39 4.26
C SER A 26 -6.96 5.62 4.11
N ALA A 27 -7.39 5.38 2.88
CA ALA A 27 -8.62 4.65 2.61
C ALA A 27 -8.50 3.16 3.01
N ALA A 28 -7.37 2.51 2.72
CA ALA A 28 -7.14 1.12 3.12
C ALA A 28 -7.19 0.96 4.65
N ASN A 29 -6.50 1.83 5.38
CA ASN A 29 -6.50 1.83 6.85
C ASN A 29 -7.90 2.06 7.44
N THR A 30 -8.71 2.89 6.80
CA THR A 30 -10.12 3.10 7.21
C THR A 30 -10.93 1.80 7.08
N LEU A 31 -10.76 1.08 5.97
CA LEU A 31 -11.47 -0.18 5.73
C LEU A 31 -10.99 -1.31 6.63
N VAL A 32 -9.68 -1.38 6.90
CA VAL A 32 -9.14 -2.28 7.94
C VAL A 32 -9.76 -1.96 9.29
N GLY A 33 -9.93 -0.69 9.62
CA GLY A 33 -10.70 -0.25 10.80
C GLY A 33 -12.12 -0.83 10.80
N VAL A 34 -12.87 -0.66 9.70
CA VAL A 34 -14.23 -1.22 9.56
C VAL A 34 -14.25 -2.73 9.77
N ALA A 35 -13.35 -3.47 9.12
CA ALA A 35 -13.24 -4.93 9.24
C ALA A 35 -12.90 -5.35 10.69
N SER A 36 -11.98 -4.64 11.35
CA SER A 36 -11.59 -4.93 12.74
C SER A 36 -12.73 -4.79 13.75
N PHE A 37 -13.76 -4.00 13.44
CA PHE A 37 -14.98 -3.87 14.26
C PHE A 37 -16.11 -4.83 13.83
N GLY A 38 -15.82 -5.82 12.98
CA GLY A 38 -16.78 -6.82 12.49
C GLY A 38 -17.63 -6.37 11.31
N GLY A 39 -17.32 -5.21 10.71
CA GLY A 39 -17.93 -4.75 9.47
C GLY A 39 -17.40 -5.51 8.26
N ARG A 40 -18.09 -5.40 7.13
CA ARG A 40 -17.61 -5.93 5.83
C ARG A 40 -17.19 -4.78 4.94
N ALA A 41 -15.99 -4.86 4.39
CA ALA A 41 -15.41 -3.82 3.54
C ALA A 41 -14.72 -4.41 2.31
N ALA A 42 -14.64 -3.61 1.25
CA ALA A 42 -13.90 -3.94 0.04
C ALA A 42 -13.07 -2.72 -0.37
N TYR A 43 -11.82 -2.96 -0.78
CA TYR A 43 -10.90 -1.92 -1.21
C TYR A 43 -10.69 -1.97 -2.72
N ILE A 44 -10.65 -0.79 -3.34
CA ILE A 44 -10.25 -0.62 -4.74
C ILE A 44 -9.02 0.29 -4.76
N GLY A 45 -7.86 -0.30 -5.04
CA GLY A 45 -6.60 0.40 -5.17
C GLY A 45 -5.64 -0.36 -6.06
N LYS A 46 -4.72 0.36 -6.70
CA LYS A 46 -3.80 -0.18 -7.69
C LYS A 46 -2.43 -0.39 -7.06
N VAL A 47 -1.93 -1.62 -7.18
CA VAL A 47 -0.54 -1.99 -6.92
C VAL A 47 0.10 -2.53 -8.21
N ARG A 48 1.41 -2.77 -8.16
CA ARG A 48 2.16 -3.49 -9.18
C ARG A 48 2.52 -4.89 -8.73
N ASP A 49 2.95 -5.70 -9.70
CA ASP A 49 3.53 -7.00 -9.43
C ASP A 49 4.98 -6.83 -8.97
N ASP A 50 5.13 -6.24 -7.79
CA ASP A 50 6.41 -6.02 -7.12
C ASP A 50 6.28 -6.38 -5.62
N GLN A 51 7.40 -6.40 -4.90
CA GLN A 51 7.43 -6.82 -3.50
C GLN A 51 6.43 -6.04 -2.63
N LEU A 52 6.38 -4.71 -2.76
CA LEU A 52 5.48 -3.88 -1.97
C LEU A 52 4.01 -4.13 -2.33
N GLY A 53 3.71 -4.36 -3.61
CA GLY A 53 2.37 -4.70 -4.06
C GLY A 53 1.90 -6.05 -3.54
N GLN A 54 2.78 -7.05 -3.50
CA GLN A 54 2.48 -8.36 -2.93
C GLN A 54 2.25 -8.29 -1.41
N VAL A 55 3.08 -7.53 -0.68
CA VAL A 55 2.90 -7.29 0.76
C VAL A 55 1.56 -6.58 1.03
N PHE A 56 1.25 -5.52 0.29
CA PHE A 56 -0.02 -4.81 0.45
C PHE A 56 -1.23 -5.71 0.18
N ALA A 57 -1.19 -6.47 -0.93
CA ALA A 57 -2.29 -7.36 -1.32
C ALA A 57 -2.48 -8.52 -0.33
N HIS A 58 -1.39 -9.00 0.29
CA HIS A 58 -1.44 -9.96 1.39
C HIS A 58 -2.10 -9.34 2.62
N ASP A 59 -1.56 -8.21 3.11
CA ASP A 59 -1.96 -7.62 4.40
C ASP A 59 -3.42 -7.18 4.41
N ILE A 60 -3.89 -6.55 3.33
CA ILE A 60 -5.28 -6.07 3.27
C ILE A 60 -6.29 -7.23 3.27
N ARG A 61 -5.96 -8.35 2.63
CA ARG A 61 -6.79 -9.56 2.66
C ARG A 61 -6.71 -10.26 4.01
N ALA A 62 -5.52 -10.31 4.61
CA ALA A 62 -5.34 -10.85 5.95
C ALA A 62 -6.10 -10.05 7.03
N ALA A 63 -6.34 -8.76 6.78
CA ALA A 63 -7.18 -7.89 7.59
C ALA A 63 -8.69 -8.01 7.31
N ASP A 64 -9.14 -9.05 6.59
CA ASP A 64 -10.54 -9.33 6.23
C ASP A 64 -11.23 -8.23 5.39
N VAL A 65 -10.44 -7.51 4.58
CA VAL A 65 -10.95 -6.57 3.57
C VAL A 65 -10.86 -7.22 2.19
N ALA A 66 -11.99 -7.28 1.47
CA ALA A 66 -12.03 -7.84 0.13
C ALA A 66 -11.16 -7.02 -0.84
N TYR A 67 -10.26 -7.70 -1.57
CA TYR A 67 -9.32 -7.07 -2.49
C TYR A 67 -8.99 -7.97 -3.69
N ASP A 68 -9.74 -7.78 -4.78
CA ASP A 68 -9.64 -8.57 -6.01
C ASP A 68 -9.14 -7.73 -7.21
N VAL A 69 -8.56 -6.56 -6.95
CA VAL A 69 -8.00 -5.72 -8.01
C VAL A 69 -6.70 -6.37 -8.52
N PRO A 70 -6.59 -6.71 -9.81
CA PRO A 70 -5.36 -7.25 -10.35
C PRO A 70 -4.25 -6.18 -10.32
N ALA A 71 -3.03 -6.65 -10.08
CA ALA A 71 -1.82 -5.85 -10.23
C ALA A 71 -1.79 -5.24 -11.63
N GLY A 72 -1.41 -3.97 -11.73
CA GLY A 72 -1.35 -3.31 -13.02
C GLY A 72 -0.09 -3.71 -13.80
N GLU A 73 -0.23 -3.91 -15.11
CA GLU A 73 0.87 -4.31 -16.00
C GLU A 73 1.82 -3.15 -16.37
N HIS A 74 1.30 -1.92 -16.48
CA HIS A 74 2.05 -0.77 -17.01
C HIS A 74 2.03 0.45 -16.09
N GLY A 75 3.17 1.13 -15.93
CA GLY A 75 3.29 2.37 -15.18
C GLY A 75 4.28 2.26 -14.01
N PRO A 76 4.30 3.24 -13.10
CA PRO A 76 5.24 3.27 -11.99
C PRO A 76 4.99 2.12 -10.99
N ALA A 77 6.04 1.79 -10.22
CA ALA A 77 6.03 0.83 -9.12
C ALA A 77 4.92 1.10 -8.09
N THR A 78 4.64 0.12 -7.22
CA THR A 78 3.71 0.29 -6.10
C THR A 78 4.06 1.53 -5.28
N ALA A 79 3.03 2.32 -4.97
CA ALA A 79 3.22 3.56 -4.21
C ALA A 79 3.75 3.27 -2.80
N ARG A 80 4.64 4.14 -2.31
CA ARG A 80 5.17 4.10 -0.95
C ARG A 80 5.11 5.49 -0.32
N CYS A 81 5.00 5.55 1.01
CA CYS A 81 5.05 6.78 1.78
C CYS A 81 6.20 6.69 2.77
N LEU A 82 7.13 7.63 2.67
CA LEU A 82 8.15 7.84 3.68
C LEU A 82 7.52 8.69 4.79
N ILE A 83 7.36 8.11 5.98
CA ILE A 83 6.76 8.77 7.15
C ILE A 83 7.86 9.24 8.08
#